data_AF-A0AB36I3T1-F1
#
_entry.id   AF-A0AB36I3T1-F1
#
_cell.length_a   1.000
_cell.length_b   1.000
_cell.length_c   1.000
_cell.angle_alpha   90.00
_cell.angle_beta   90.00
_cell.angle_gamma   90.00
#
_symmetry.space_group_name_H-M   'P 1'
#
loop_
_entity.id
_entity.type
_entity.pdbx_description
1 polymer ?
#
loop_
_entity_poly.entity_id
_entity_poly.type
_entity_poly.pdbx_seq_one_letter_code
_entity_poly.pdbx_strand_id
1 'polypeptide(L)'
;MEKRINRIIWTVTAVVLLVFSNLLIKSSSVASTVNIIGCLILLEEFMIAFKGQPKRIMFWGYVGEAALLVCVLIDLAKLSL
;
A
#
# COMPACT_ATOMS: atom_id res chain seq x y z
N MET A 1 -13.81 18.74 -4.72
CA MET A 1 -12.82 18.35 -5.76
C MET A 1 -11.46 18.01 -5.15
N GLU A 2 -10.95 18.83 -4.21
CA GLU A 2 -9.69 18.61 -3.50
C GLU A 2 -9.51 17.22 -2.88
N LYS A 3 -10.52 16.69 -2.18
CA LYS A 3 -10.47 15.35 -1.56
C LYS A 3 -10.23 14.20 -2.55
N ARG A 4 -10.53 14.39 -3.84
CA ARG A 4 -10.30 13.36 -4.87
C ARG A 4 -8.91 13.51 -5.49
N ILE A 5 -8.43 14.75 -5.65
CA ILE A 5 -7.08 15.06 -6.14
C ILE A 5 -6.02 14.61 -5.11
N ASN A 6 -6.24 14.90 -3.82
CA ASN A 6 -5.33 14.45 -2.75
C ASN A 6 -5.19 12.93 -2.72
N ARG A 7 -6.28 12.18 -2.93
CA ARG A 7 -6.26 10.71 -2.96
C ARG A 7 -5.46 10.15 -4.13
N ILE A 8 -5.61 10.73 -5.32
CA ILE A 8 -4.80 10.34 -6.49
C ILE A 8 -3.32 10.60 -6.19
N ILE A 9 -2.98 11.75 -5.59
CA ILE A 9 -1.60 12.07 -5.21
C ILE A 9 -1.05 11.05 -4.21
N TRP A 10 -1.80 10.69 -3.17
CA TRP A 10 -1.39 9.69 -2.18
C TRP A 10 -1.25 8.29 -2.78
N THR A 11 -2.17 7.89 -3.66
CA THR A 11 -2.08 6.61 -4.37
C THR A 11 -0.83 6.56 -5.25
N VAL A 12 -0.56 7.61 -6.01
CA VAL A 12 0.65 7.71 -6.85
C VAL A 12 1.91 7.70 -5.98
N THR A 13 1.92 8.48 -4.89
CA THR A 13 3.02 8.52 -3.92
C THR A 13 3.33 7.13 -3.38
N ALA A 14 2.31 6.38 -2.99
CA ALA A 14 2.47 5.05 -2.46
C ALA A 14 3.04 4.06 -3.49
N VAL A 15 2.56 4.10 -4.74
CA VAL A 15 3.13 3.29 -5.83
C VAL A 15 4.60 3.65 -6.08
N VAL A 16 4.92 4.94 -6.10
CA VAL A 16 6.31 5.41 -6.25
C VAL A 16 7.17 4.90 -5.10
N LEU A 17 6.71 4.97 -3.86
CA LEU A 17 7.44 4.44 -2.69
C LEU A 17 7.72 2.94 -2.81
N LEU A 18 6.74 2.14 -3.26
CA LEU A 18 6.92 0.70 -3.48
C LEU A 18 7.94 0.40 -4.61
N VAL A 19 7.92 1.17 -5.69
CA VAL A 19 8.87 1.00 -6.79
C VAL A 19 10.27 1.44 -6.38
N PHE A 20 10.39 2.57 -5.67
CA PHE A 20 11.65 3.08 -5.16
C PHE A 20 12.27 2.15 -4.11
N SER A 21 11.47 1.61 -3.19
CA SER A 21 11.96 0.70 -2.15
C SER A 21 12.63 -0.53 -2.76
N ASN A 22 12.04 -1.08 -3.83
CA ASN A 22 12.50 -2.31 -4.45
C ASN A 22 13.65 -2.10 -5.45
N LEU A 23 13.70 -0.95 -6.14
CA LEU A 23 14.68 -0.71 -7.21
C LEU A 23 15.90 0.12 -6.79
N LEU A 24 15.73 1.06 -5.85
CA LEU A 24 16.77 2.06 -5.54
C LEU A 24 17.41 1.87 -4.17
N ILE A 25 16.71 1.27 -3.20
CA ILE A 25 17.22 1.12 -1.84
C ILE A 25 18.04 -0.17 -1.73
N LYS A 26 19.37 -0.02 -1.63
CA LYS A 26 20.29 -1.15 -1.44
C LYS A 26 20.30 -1.73 -0.03
N SER A 27 19.85 -0.96 0.97
CA SER A 27 19.73 -1.42 2.35
C SER A 27 18.42 -2.18 2.55
N SER A 28 18.52 -3.47 2.88
CA SER A 28 17.35 -4.34 3.08
C SER A 28 16.39 -3.83 4.15
N SER A 29 16.88 -3.28 5.26
CA SER A 29 16.04 -2.78 6.35
C SER A 29 15.30 -1.50 5.97
N VAL A 30 15.98 -0.58 5.29
CA VAL A 30 15.38 0.67 4.81
C VAL A 30 14.37 0.37 3.70
N ALA A 31 14.68 -0.57 2.80
CA ALA A 31 13.78 -1.00 1.74
C ALA A 31 12.49 -1.59 2.32
N SER A 32 12.58 -2.53 3.27
CA SER A 32 11.40 -3.11 3.92
C SER A 32 10.58 -2.07 4.69
N THR A 33 11.22 -1.11 5.36
CA THR A 33 10.51 -0.02 6.06
C THR A 33 9.73 0.86 5.09
N VAL A 34 10.35 1.28 3.99
CA VAL A 34 9.69 2.10 2.96
C VAL A 34 8.57 1.31 2.27
N ASN A 35 8.75 0.00 2.07
CA ASN A 35 7.72 -0.87 1.51
C ASN A 35 6.48 -0.95 2.41
N ILE A 36 6.69 -1.12 3.73
CA ILE A 36 5.59 -1.10 4.72
C ILE A 36 4.83 0.21 4.66
N ILE A 37 5.53 1.35 4.65
CA ILE A 37 4.89 2.68 4.57
C ILE A 37 4.07 2.80 3.28
N GLY A 38 4.62 2.40 2.13
CA GLY A 38 3.91 2.42 0.85
C GLY A 38 2.66 1.53 0.85
N CYS A 39 2.76 0.32 1.41
CA CYS A 39 1.63 -0.60 1.51
C CYS A 39 0.52 -0.06 2.43
N LEU A 40 0.87 0.59 3.55
CA LEU A 40 -0.12 1.18 4.47
C LEU A 40 -0.87 2.36 3.84
N ILE A 41 -0.18 3.23 3.10
CA ILE A 41 -0.82 4.33 2.37
C ILE A 41 -1.78 3.78 1.30
N LEU A 42 -1.36 2.75 0.55
CA LEU A 42 -2.25 2.09 -0.41
C LEU A 42 -3.45 1.43 0.26
N LEU A 43 -3.27 0.80 1.42
CA LEU A 43 -4.36 0.17 2.18
C LEU A 43 -5.42 1.20 2.57
N GLU A 44 -5.00 2.36 3.08
CA GLU A 44 -5.91 3.46 3.43
C GLU A 44 -6.67 3.97 2.21
N GLU A 45 -5.98 4.21 1.09
CA GLU A 45 -6.59 4.67 -0.16
C GLU A 45 -7.56 3.63 -0.74
N PHE A 46 -7.22 2.33 -0.66
CA PHE A 46 -8.11 1.24 -1.05
C PHE A 46 -9.36 1.22 -0.18
N MET A 47 -9.24 1.17 1.15
CA MET A 47 -10.40 1.14 2.04
C MET A 47 -11.36 2.31 1.77
N ILE A 48 -10.83 3.50 1.51
CA ILE A 48 -11.62 4.69 1.19
C ILE A 48 -12.27 4.60 -0.20
N ALA A 49 -11.55 4.07 -1.21
CA ALA A 49 -12.06 3.93 -2.58
C ALA A 49 -13.18 2.87 -2.70
N PHE A 50 -13.09 1.80 -1.91
CA PHE A 50 -14.03 0.68 -1.93
C PHE A 50 -15.23 0.87 -0.99
N LYS A 51 -15.20 1.85 -0.08
CA LYS A 51 -16.32 2.18 0.82
C LYS A 51 -17.57 2.58 0.04
N GLY A 52 -18.64 1.77 0.15
CA GLY A 52 -19.93 2.02 -0.49
C GLY A 52 -20.04 1.56 -1.94
N GLN A 53 -19.06 0.82 -2.46
CA GLN A 53 -19.12 0.20 -3.78
C GLN A 53 -20.03 -1.04 -3.79
N PRO A 54 -20.58 -1.47 -4.94
CA PRO A 54 -21.39 -2.68 -5.03
C PRO A 54 -20.60 -3.94 -4.62
N LYS A 55 -21.29 -4.93 -4.06
CA LYS A 55 -20.71 -6.16 -3.44
C LYS A 55 -19.62 -6.84 -4.27
N ARG A 56 -19.79 -6.89 -5.60
CA ARG A 56 -18.82 -7.50 -6.52
C ARG A 56 -17.47 -6.77 -6.55
N ILE A 57 -17.49 -5.45 -6.45
CA ILE A 57 -16.28 -4.60 -6.42
C ILE A 57 -15.64 -4.67 -5.03
N MET A 58 -16.45 -4.73 -3.98
CA MET A 58 -16.00 -4.89 -2.60
C MET A 58 -15.20 -6.19 -2.38
N PHE A 59 -15.60 -7.29 -3.02
CA PHE A 59 -14.83 -8.55 -2.98
C PHE A 59 -13.38 -8.38 -3.46
N TRP A 60 -13.17 -7.70 -4.59
CA TRP A 60 -11.82 -7.40 -5.08
C TRP A 60 -11.06 -6.44 -4.17
N GLY A 61 -11.76 -5.51 -3.52
CA GLY A 61 -11.21 -4.66 -2.48
C GLY A 61 -10.61 -5.48 -1.33
N TYR A 62 -11.37 -6.44 -0.79
CA TYR A 62 -10.90 -7.33 0.28
C TYR A 62 -9.71 -8.20 -0.13
N VAL A 63 -9.69 -8.71 -1.37
CA VAL A 63 -8.54 -9.47 -1.89
C VAL A 63 -7.29 -8.57 -1.96
N GLY A 64 -7.44 -7.32 -2.42
CA GLY A 64 -6.36 -6.35 -2.47
C GLY A 64 -5.83 -5.95 -1.09
N GLU A 65 -6.74 -5.69 -0.14
CA GLU A 65 -6.38 -5.40 1.26
C GLU A 65 -5.62 -6.56 1.91
N ALA A 66 -6.10 -7.79 1.74
CA ALA A 66 -5.43 -8.98 2.25
C ALA A 66 -4.02 -9.14 1.66
N ALA A 67 -3.84 -8.90 0.36
CA ALA A 67 -2.54 -8.95 -0.28
C ALA A 67 -1.57 -7.90 0.29
N LEU A 68 -2.04 -6.67 0.48
CA LEU A 68 -1.23 -5.59 1.07
C LEU A 68 -0.83 -5.91 2.53
N LEU A 69 -1.74 -6.46 3.33
CA LEU A 69 -1.46 -6.89 4.69
C LEU A 69 -0.41 -8.00 4.73
N VAL A 70 -0.49 -8.98 3.83
CA VAL A 70 0.53 -10.04 3.72
C VAL A 70 1.91 -9.45 3.36
N CYS A 71 1.97 -8.50 2.42
CA CYS A 71 3.22 -7.80 2.10
C CYS A 71 3.83 -7.11 3.34
N VAL A 72 3.01 -6.38 4.10
CA VAL A 72 3.45 -5.71 5.35
C VAL A 72 3.97 -6.73 6.36
N LEU A 73 3.28 -7.85 6.54
CA LEU A 73 3.70 -8.91 7.48
C LEU A 73 5.04 -9.54 7.06
N ILE A 74 5.26 -9.77 5.77
CA ILE A 74 6.53 -10.31 5.27
C ILE A 74 7.68 -9.32 5.54
N ASP A 75 7.48 -8.04 5.26
CA ASP A 75 8.53 -7.04 5.49
C ASP A 75 8.78 -6.76 6.97
N LEU A 76 7.73 -6.83 7.81
CA LEU A 76 7.90 -6.80 9.27
C LEU A 76 8.68 -8.01 9.78
N ALA A 77 8.40 -9.21 9.27
CA ALA A 77 9.14 -10.41 9.62
C ALA A 77 10.63 -10.29 9.25
N LYS A 78 10.93 -9.75 8.05
CA LYS A 78 12.31 -9.46 7.63
C LYS A 78 13.03 -8.44 8.51
N LEU A 79 12.31 -7.45 9.05
CA LEU A 79 12.88 -6.44 9.94
C LEU A 79 13.13 -6.95 11.36
N SER A 80 12.40 -7.99 11.78
CA SER A 80 12.51 -8.59 13.11
C SER A 80 13.56 -9.70 13.23
N LEU A 81 14.11 -10.16 12.10
CA LEU A 81 15.12 -11.22 11.97
C LEU A 81 16.50 -10.61 11.69
#